data_AF-A0A4Z0C5H5-F1
#
_entry.id   AF-A0A4Z0C5H5-F1
#
_cell.length_a   1.000
_cell.length_b   1.000
_cell.length_c   1.000
_cell.angle_alpha   90.00
_cell.angle_beta   90.00
_cell.angle_gamma   90.00
#
_symmetry.space_group_name_H-M   'P 1'
#
loop_
_entity.id
_entity.type
_entity.pdbx_description
1 polymer ?
#
loop_
_entity_poly.entity_id
_entity_poly.type
_entity_poly.pdbx_seq_one_letter_code
_entity_poly.pdbx_strand_id
1 'polypeptide(L)'
;MPEIAIRSAAAALTLGGAGTLYLAAQATGEGDLPALYLQLITGATGVALLASVWIRALRLPAVAFALACKLSYLLAWSAAQAQPAPAIAEALLLVVLACAGGVLLFEARREARWNGGQSFRLES
;
A
#
# COMPACT_ATOMS: atom_id res chain seq x y z
N MET A 1 21.37 -10.70 -3.10
CA MET A 1 20.40 -9.87 -3.87
C MET A 1 19.15 -9.36 -3.10
N PRO A 2 18.96 -9.49 -1.76
CA PRO A 2 17.75 -8.94 -1.10
C PRO A 2 17.70 -7.41 -1.10
N GLU A 3 18.86 -6.76 -1.19
CA GLU A 3 18.96 -5.30 -1.16
C GLU A 3 18.26 -4.61 -2.34
N ILE A 4 18.27 -5.24 -3.52
CA ILE A 4 17.59 -4.71 -4.72
C ILE A 4 16.07 -4.82 -4.55
N ALA A 5 15.58 -5.93 -4.01
CA ALA A 5 14.15 -6.18 -3.80
C ALA A 5 13.54 -5.20 -2.77
N ILE A 6 14.27 -4.92 -1.68
CA ILE A 6 13.86 -3.95 -0.65
C ILE A 6 13.82 -2.54 -1.25
N ARG A 7 14.85 -2.16 -2.03
CA ARG A 7 14.90 -0.84 -2.68
C ARG A 7 13.78 -0.68 -3.71
N SER A 8 13.47 -1.71 -4.48
CA SER A 8 12.35 -1.68 -5.44
C SER A 8 10.99 -1.63 -4.73
N ALA A 9 10.81 -2.36 -3.62
CA ALA A 9 9.58 -2.31 -2.82
C ALA A 9 9.40 -0.93 -2.19
N ALA A 10 10.46 -0.34 -1.63
CA ALA A 10 10.43 1.02 -1.10
C ALA A 10 10.10 2.05 -2.19
N ALA A 11 10.69 1.92 -3.38
CA ALA A 11 10.37 2.79 -4.52
C ALA A 11 8.90 2.65 -4.94
N ALA A 12 8.37 1.42 -5.02
CA ALA A 12 6.97 1.16 -5.33
C ALA A 12 6.02 1.76 -4.27
N LEU A 13 6.34 1.63 -2.98
CA LEU A 13 5.59 2.25 -1.89
C LEU A 13 5.63 3.77 -1.95
N THR A 14 6.78 4.34 -2.30
CA THR A 14 6.96 5.79 -2.43
C THR A 14 6.15 6.33 -3.61
N LEU A 15 6.23 5.68 -4.76
CA LEU A 15 5.44 6.03 -5.95
C LEU A 15 3.95 5.84 -5.72
N GLY A 16 3.54 4.76 -5.05
CA GLY A 16 2.15 4.51 -4.68
C GLY A 16 1.62 5.54 -3.68
N GLY A 17 2.42 5.89 -2.67
CA GLY A 17 2.11 6.94 -1.70
C GLY A 17 2.01 8.33 -2.33
N ALA A 18 2.96 8.68 -3.20
CA ALA A 18 2.94 9.94 -3.94
C ALA A 18 1.75 10.01 -4.92
N GLY A 19 1.47 8.92 -5.64
CA GLY A 19 0.33 8.83 -6.56
C GLY A 19 -1.00 8.95 -5.83
N THR A 20 -1.16 8.29 -4.69
CA THR A 20 -2.37 8.40 -3.86
C THR A 20 -2.55 9.80 -3.28
N LEU A 21 -1.47 10.46 -2.82
CA LEU A 21 -1.52 11.86 -2.39
C LEU A 21 -1.85 12.81 -3.53
N TYR A 22 -1.31 12.59 -4.72
CA TYR A 22 -1.63 13.39 -5.90
C TYR A 22 -3.11 13.27 -6.26
N LEU A 23 -3.66 12.05 -6.26
CA LEU A 23 -5.10 11.83 -6.49
C LEU A 23 -5.96 12.49 -5.40
N ALA A 24 -5.54 12.41 -4.14
CA ALA A 24 -6.21 13.10 -3.05
C ALA A 24 -6.16 14.63 -3.21
N ALA A 25 -5.05 15.20 -3.71
CA ALA A 25 -4.93 16.64 -3.95
C ALA A 25 -5.78 17.13 -5.13
N GLN A 26 -5.97 16.27 -6.15
CA GLN A 26 -6.77 16.59 -7.35
C GLN A 26 -8.28 16.49 -7.11
N ALA A 27 -8.72 15.87 -6.02
CA ALA A 27 -10.13 15.83 -5.65
C ALA A 27 -10.59 17.22 -5.15
N THR A 28 -10.98 18.09 -6.06
CA THR A 28 -11.67 19.35 -5.74
C THR A 28 -13.13 19.05 -5.43
N GLY A 29 -13.41 18.64 -4.20
CA GLY A 29 -14.77 18.43 -3.71
C GLY A 29 -15.44 19.76 -3.39
N GLU A 30 -16.24 20.31 -4.31
CA GLU A 30 -17.18 21.37 -3.98
C GLU A 30 -18.33 20.77 -3.15
N GLY A 31 -18.30 20.96 -1.84
CA GLY A 31 -19.48 20.88 -0.95
C GLY A 31 -19.99 19.51 -0.51
N ASP A 32 -19.52 18.40 -1.08
CA ASP A 32 -20.08 17.06 -0.77
C ASP A 32 -19.29 16.32 0.32
N LEU A 33 -19.91 16.13 1.50
CA LEU A 33 -19.34 15.41 2.66
C LEU A 33 -18.71 14.04 2.31
N PRO A 34 -19.37 13.14 1.53
CA PRO A 34 -18.78 11.84 1.19
C PRO A 34 -17.50 11.96 0.35
N ALA A 35 -17.40 12.98 -0.52
CA ALA A 35 -16.19 13.22 -1.31
C ALA A 35 -15.02 13.65 -0.41
N LEU A 36 -15.29 14.48 0.61
CA LEU A 36 -14.30 14.91 1.60
C LEU A 36 -13.75 13.72 2.41
N TYR A 37 -14.63 12.82 2.89
CA TYR A 37 -14.20 11.62 3.61
C TYR A 37 -13.31 10.72 2.76
N LEU A 38 -13.67 10.55 1.49
CA LEU A 38 -12.91 9.71 0.55
C LEU A 38 -11.53 10.34 0.26
N GLN A 39 -11.46 11.67 0.15
CA GLN A 39 -10.22 12.42 0.00
C GLN A 39 -9.30 12.28 1.22
N LEU A 40 -9.85 12.41 2.43
CA LEU A 40 -9.09 12.24 3.68
C LEU A 40 -8.56 10.82 3.84
N ILE A 41 -9.37 9.80 3.56
CA ILE A 41 -8.94 8.40 3.61
C ILE A 41 -7.83 8.16 2.58
N THR A 42 -8.00 8.65 1.36
CA THR A 42 -7.00 8.47 0.29
C THR A 42 -5.68 9.16 0.64
N GLY A 43 -5.75 10.39 1.18
CA GLY A 43 -4.58 11.12 1.66
C GLY A 43 -3.89 10.42 2.83
N ALA A 44 -4.65 9.98 3.84
CA ALA A 44 -4.12 9.23 4.98
C ALA A 44 -3.45 7.92 4.53
N THR A 45 -4.01 7.24 3.53
CA THR A 45 -3.42 6.03 2.95
C THR A 45 -2.07 6.33 2.28
N GLY A 46 -1.96 7.44 1.55
CA GLY A 46 -0.71 7.87 0.94
C GLY A 46 0.36 8.25 1.96
N VAL A 47 -0.02 8.96 3.03
CA VAL A 47 0.87 9.26 4.16
C VAL A 47 1.34 7.98 4.85
N ALA A 48 0.44 7.04 5.10
CA ALA A 48 0.78 5.76 5.73
C ALA A 48 1.76 4.94 4.87
N LEU A 49 1.56 4.92 3.55
CA LEU A 49 2.49 4.27 2.62
C LEU A 49 3.88 4.93 2.63
N LEU A 50 3.96 6.26 2.64
CA LEU A 50 5.22 6.98 2.75
C LEU A 50 5.91 6.74 4.11
N ALA A 51 5.16 6.80 5.21
CA ALA A 51 5.67 6.53 6.55
C ALA A 51 6.21 5.08 6.68
N SER A 52 5.57 4.12 5.99
CA SER A 52 6.00 2.72 5.99
C SER A 52 7.38 2.49 5.35
N VAL A 53 7.84 3.40 4.48
CA VAL A 53 9.20 3.36 3.93
C VAL A 53 10.23 3.47 5.05
N TRP A 54 9.98 4.36 6.02
CA TRP A 54 10.85 4.63 7.16
C TRP A 54 10.68 3.61 8.30
N ILE A 55 9.47 3.10 8.51
CA ILE A 55 9.16 2.17 9.61
C ILE A 55 8.90 0.76 9.05
N ARG A 56 9.93 -0.10 9.11
CA ARG A 56 9.85 -1.49 8.60
C ARG A 56 8.70 -2.30 9.17
N ALA A 57 8.42 -2.17 10.47
CA ALA A 57 7.33 -2.89 11.14
C ALA A 57 5.94 -2.52 10.58
N LEU A 58 5.80 -1.33 10.00
CA LEU A 58 4.53 -0.84 9.45
C LEU A 58 4.31 -1.19 7.98
N ARG A 59 5.28 -1.77 7.28
CA ARG A 59 5.19 -2.04 5.83
C ARG A 59 4.06 -2.98 5.45
N LEU A 60 3.97 -4.13 6.11
CA LEU A 60 2.90 -5.10 5.86
C LEU A 60 1.50 -4.55 6.20
N PRO A 61 1.26 -3.97 7.39
CA PRO A 61 -0.06 -3.42 7.70
C PRO A 61 -0.41 -2.22 6.81
N ALA A 62 0.54 -1.36 6.46
CA ALA A 62 0.28 -0.24 5.54
C ALA A 62 -0.11 -0.71 4.14
N VAL A 63 0.56 -1.73 3.60
CA VAL A 63 0.20 -2.32 2.30
C VAL A 63 -1.16 -3.02 2.37
N ALA A 64 -1.43 -3.78 3.42
CA ALA A 64 -2.71 -4.45 3.59
C ALA A 64 -3.87 -3.45 3.68
N PHE A 65 -3.68 -2.37 4.45
CA PHE A 65 -4.65 -1.30 4.58
C PHE A 65 -4.87 -0.56 3.25
N ALA A 66 -3.79 -0.25 2.52
CA ALA A 66 -3.87 0.39 1.22
C ALA A 66 -4.59 -0.50 0.18
N LEU A 67 -4.31 -1.80 0.17
CA LEU A 67 -5.01 -2.77 -0.68
C LEU A 67 -6.50 -2.83 -0.35
N ALA A 68 -6.86 -2.89 0.95
CA ALA A 68 -8.26 -2.91 1.37
C ALA A 68 -8.99 -1.64 0.92
N CYS A 69 -8.41 -0.46 1.14
CA CYS A 69 -9.01 0.81 0.70
C CYS A 69 -9.21 0.86 -0.83
N LYS A 70 -8.19 0.48 -1.60
CA LYS A 70 -8.24 0.49 -3.07
C LYS A 70 -9.24 -0.53 -3.61
N LEU A 71 -9.31 -1.73 -3.02
CA LEU A 71 -10.27 -2.76 -3.40
C LEU A 71 -11.70 -2.32 -3.08
N SER A 72 -11.95 -1.76 -1.89
CA SER A 72 -13.26 -1.21 -1.51
C SER A 72 -13.70 -0.09 -2.45
N TYR A 73 -12.77 0.78 -2.86
CA TYR A 73 -13.05 1.82 -3.85
C TYR A 73 -13.45 1.23 -5.22
N LEU A 74 -12.70 0.26 -5.73
CA LEU A 74 -13.02 -0.38 -7.01
C LEU A 74 -14.36 -1.14 -6.96
N LEU A 75 -14.68 -1.79 -5.84
CA LEU A 75 -15.97 -2.44 -5.64
C LEU A 75 -17.11 -1.41 -5.65
N ALA A 76 -16.97 -0.30 -4.91
CA ALA A 76 -17.94 0.78 -4.90
C ALA A 76 -18.10 1.43 -6.29
N TRP A 77 -17.00 1.64 -7.03
CA TRP A 77 -17.02 2.17 -8.39
C TRP A 77 -17.73 1.21 -9.36
N SER A 78 -17.46 -0.09 -9.28
CA SER A 78 -18.10 -1.10 -10.12
C SER A 78 -19.62 -1.17 -9.91
N ALA A 79 -20.08 -0.92 -8.67
CA ALA A 79 -21.50 -0.82 -8.35
C ALA A 79 -22.14 0.47 -8.89
N ALA A 80 -21.37 1.55 -9.03
CA ALA A 80 -21.86 2.88 -9.43
C ALA A 80 -21.87 3.14 -10.96
N GLN A 81 -21.34 2.21 -11.79
CA GLN A 81 -21.23 2.37 -13.25
C GLN A 81 -20.63 3.73 -13.69
N ALA A 82 -19.68 4.26 -12.93
CA ALA A 82 -19.09 5.59 -13.16
C ALA A 82 -18.05 5.58 -14.31
N GLN A 83 -17.54 6.76 -14.69
CA GLN A 83 -16.59 6.92 -15.80
C GLN A 83 -15.27 6.14 -15.60
N PRO A 84 -14.65 5.63 -16.69
CA PRO A 84 -13.54 4.66 -16.63
C PRO A 84 -12.17 5.25 -16.30
N ALA A 85 -11.91 6.53 -16.59
CA ALA A 85 -10.57 7.13 -16.47
C ALA A 85 -9.95 7.05 -15.05
N PRO A 86 -10.66 7.37 -13.95
CA PRO A 86 -10.09 7.25 -12.60
C PRO A 86 -9.91 5.80 -12.15
N ALA A 87 -10.71 4.86 -12.66
CA ALA A 87 -10.65 3.46 -12.26
C ALA A 87 -9.39 2.73 -12.77
N ILE A 88 -8.89 3.11 -13.95
CA ILE A 88 -7.68 2.49 -14.52
C ILE A 88 -6.44 2.83 -13.68
N ALA A 89 -6.26 4.09 -13.29
CA ALA A 89 -5.14 4.52 -12.45
C ALA A 89 -5.17 3.82 -11.08
N GLU A 90 -6.37 3.69 -10.51
CA GLU A 90 -6.63 3.00 -9.24
C GLU A 90 -6.34 1.49 -9.31
N ALA A 91 -6.72 0.84 -10.41
CA ALA A 91 -6.40 -0.57 -10.66
C ALA A 91 -4.90 -0.80 -10.83
N LEU A 92 -4.19 0.09 -11.55
CA LEU A 92 -2.73 0.01 -11.69
C LEU A 92 -2.03 0.18 -10.33
N LEU A 93 -2.45 1.13 -9.51
CA LEU A 93 -1.94 1.30 -8.15
C LEU A 93 -2.16 0.06 -7.28
N LEU A 94 -3.32 -0.59 -7.42
CA LEU A 94 -3.61 -1.84 -6.71
C LEU A 94 -2.65 -2.96 -7.11
N VAL A 95 -2.37 -3.13 -8.40
CA VAL A 95 -1.40 -4.13 -8.89
C VAL A 95 0.00 -3.84 -8.34
N VAL A 96 0.46 -2.59 -8.37
CA VAL A 96 1.77 -2.19 -7.85
C VAL A 96 1.87 -2.47 -6.34
N LEU A 97 0.83 -2.15 -5.57
CA LEU A 97 0.78 -2.43 -4.13
C LEU A 97 0.75 -3.93 -3.83
N ALA A 98 0.02 -4.72 -4.61
CA ALA A 98 -0.05 -6.17 -4.45
C ALA A 98 1.32 -6.82 -4.72
N CYS A 99 2.02 -6.40 -5.77
CA CYS A 99 3.38 -6.83 -6.06
C CYS A 99 4.34 -6.46 -4.93
N ALA A 100 4.31 -5.21 -4.46
CA ALA A 100 5.15 -4.75 -3.36
C ALA A 100 4.88 -5.53 -2.05
N GLY A 101 3.61 -5.78 -1.73
CA GLY A 101 3.19 -6.60 -0.59
C GLY A 101 3.66 -8.04 -0.70
N GLY A 102 3.58 -8.64 -1.90
CA GLY A 102 4.07 -9.99 -2.17
C GLY A 102 5.58 -10.12 -1.94
N VAL A 103 6.37 -9.16 -2.39
CA VAL A 103 7.83 -9.11 -2.15
C VAL A 103 8.12 -9.02 -0.66
N LEU A 104 7.45 -8.10 0.06
CA LEU A 104 7.64 -7.93 1.51
C LEU A 104 7.23 -9.16 2.32
N LEU A 105 6.13 -9.83 1.94
CA LEU A 105 5.68 -11.06 2.59
C LEU A 105 6.68 -12.20 2.34
N PHE A 106 7.21 -12.30 1.12
CA PHE A 106 8.22 -13.29 0.80
C PHE A 106 9.51 -13.08 1.60
N GLU A 107 9.95 -11.83 1.75
CA GLU A 107 11.10 -11.49 2.60
C GLU A 107 10.84 -11.76 4.07
N ALA A 108 9.69 -11.34 4.62
CA ALA A 108 9.33 -11.61 6.01
C ALA A 108 9.29 -13.13 6.30
N ARG A 109 8.77 -13.94 5.36
CA ARG A 109 8.80 -15.41 5.46
C ARG A 109 10.22 -15.97 5.38
N ARG A 110 11.11 -15.35 4.60
CA ARG A 110 12.51 -15.77 4.47
C ARG A 110 13.29 -15.44 5.74
N GLU A 111 13.12 -14.24 6.30
CA GLU A 111 13.68 -13.84 7.58
C GLU A 111 13.17 -14.74 8.72
N ALA A 112 11.87 -15.04 8.75
CA ALA A 112 11.29 -15.95 9.74
C ALA A 112 11.88 -17.36 9.66
N ARG A 113 12.16 -17.88 8.44
CA ARG A 113 12.84 -19.19 8.28
C ARG A 113 14.29 -19.14 8.74
N TRP A 114 14.99 -18.03 8.51
CA TRP A 114 16.39 -17.87 8.92
C TRP A 114 16.51 -17.73 10.44
N ASN A 115 15.64 -16.93 11.07
CA ASN A 115 15.63 -16.72 12.51
C ASN A 115 15.01 -17.91 13.27
N GLY A 116 14.02 -18.58 12.70
CA GLY A 116 13.47 -19.84 13.24
C GLY A 116 14.43 -21.03 13.15
N GLY A 117 15.53 -20.90 12.38
CA GLY A 117 16.63 -21.86 12.32
C GLY A 117 17.70 -21.63 13.39
N GLN A 118 17.66 -20.53 14.14
CA GLN A 118 18.43 -20.41 15.38
C GLN A 118 17.73 -21.24 16.45
N SER A 119 18.03 -22.55 16.45
CA SER A 119 17.83 -23.35 17.64
C SER A 119 18.49 -22.62 18.80
N PHE A 120 17.67 -22.27 19.80
CA PHE A 120 18.15 -21.88 21.12
C PHE A 120 19.12 -22.97 21.60
N ARG A 121 20.42 -22.80 21.35
CA ARG A 121 21.44 -23.44 22.19
C ARG A 121 21.31 -22.75 23.53
N LEU A 122 20.42 -23.28 24.35
CA LEU A 122 20.59 -23.26 25.80
C LEU A 122 21.88 -24.03 26.06
N GLU A 123 23.00 -23.33 26.04
CA GLU A 123 24.22 -23.81 26.69
C GLU A 123 23.91 -23.81 28.19
N SER A 124 23.48 -24.97 28.68
CA SER A 124 23.41 -25.33 30.10
C SER A 124 24.64 -26.15 30.47
#